data_AF-A0A962CUE6-F1
#
_entry.id   AF-A0A962CUE6-F1
#
_cell.length_a   1.000
_cell.length_b   1.000
_cell.length_c   1.000
_cell.angle_alpha   90.00
_cell.angle_beta   90.00
_cell.angle_gamma   90.00
#
_symmetry.space_group_name_H-M   'P 1'
#
loop_
_entity.id
_entity.type
_entity.pdbx_description
1 polymer ?
#
loop_
_entity_poly.entity_id
_entity_poly.type
_entity_poly.pdbx_seq_one_letter_code
_entity_poly.pdbx_strand_id
1 'polypeptide(L)' 'NFIADKETGRFRGLAFVKLENCQVAQDAINALNGADFNGLKMKVTLAQPNGQ' A
#
# COMPACT_ATOMS: atom_id res chain seq x y z
N ASN A 1 8.36 5.20 -0.69
CA ASN A 1 9.38 4.28 -1.22
C ASN A 1 8.65 3.04 -1.74
N PHE A 2 8.73 2.73 -3.03
CA PHE A 2 8.00 1.62 -3.63
C PHE A 2 8.96 0.49 -4.00
N ILE A 3 8.61 -0.75 -3.66
CA ILE A 3 9.44 -1.91 -3.99
C ILE A 3 8.99 -2.39 -5.38
N ALA A 4 9.69 -1.94 -6.41
CA ALA A 4 9.56 -2.45 -7.76
C ALA A 4 10.61 -3.54 -8.01
N ASP A 5 10.23 -4.51 -8.84
CA ASP A 5 11.18 -5.48 -9.38
C ASP A 5 12.21 -4.77 -10.27
N LYS A 6 13.51 -5.01 -10.04
CA LYS A 6 14.59 -4.28 -10.73
C LYS A 6 14.73 -4.62 -12.21
N GLU A 7 14.23 -5.78 -12.65
CA GLU A 7 14.38 -6.25 -14.03
C GLU A 7 13.16 -5.91 -14.89
N THR A 8 11.96 -5.97 -14.31
CA THR A 8 10.70 -5.72 -15.05
C THR A 8 10.07 -4.36 -14.76
N GLY A 9 10.54 -3.64 -13.73
CA GLY A 9 9.89 -2.43 -13.22
C GLY A 9 8.49 -2.71 -12.64
N ARG A 10 8.07 -3.98 -12.58
CA ARG A 10 6.75 -4.38 -12.17
C ARG A 10 6.65 -4.23 -10.66
N PHE A 11 5.63 -3.50 -10.23
CA PHE A 11 5.37 -3.28 -8.82
C PHE A 11 5.16 -4.63 -8.13
N ARG A 12 5.96 -4.94 -7.09
CA ARG A 12 5.86 -6.22 -6.35
C ARG A 12 4.65 -6.27 -5.42
N GLY A 13 3.72 -5.33 -5.53
CA GLY A 13 2.50 -5.27 -4.72
C GLY A 13 2.69 -4.65 -3.34
N LEU A 14 3.84 -4.05 -3.04
CA LEU A 14 4.15 -3.45 -1.73
C LEU A 14 4.67 -2.01 -1.88
N ALA A 15 3.95 -1.08 -1.26
CA ALA A 15 4.36 0.31 -1.09
C ALA A 15 4.06 0.76 0.34
N PHE A 16 4.96 1.59 0.86
CA PHE A 16 4.75 2.29 2.12
C PHE A 16 4.54 3.76 1.82
N VAL A 17 3.37 4.26 2.24
CA VAL A 17 3.00 5.67 2.16
C VAL A 17 2.96 6.20 3.59
N LYS A 18 3.69 7.29 3.82
CA LYS A 18 3.67 7.99 5.11
C LYS A 18 2.65 9.12 4.97
N LEU A 19 1.61 9.06 5.79
CA LEU A 19 0.56 10.08 5.84
C LEU A 19 0.75 10.91 7.10
N GLU A 20 0.39 12.19 7.04
CA GLU A 20 0.58 13.12 8.16
C GLU A 20 -0.46 12.89 9.27
N ASN A 21 -1.66 12.42 8.91
CA ASN A 21 -2.78 12.22 9.83
C ASN A 21 -3.33 10.79 9.78
N CYS A 22 -3.63 10.24 10.95
CA CYS A 22 -4.31 8.94 11.09
C CYS A 22 -5.69 8.94 10.43
N GLN A 23 -6.41 10.07 10.44
CA GLN A 23 -7.71 10.20 9.80
C GLN A 23 -7.61 9.99 8.28
N VAL A 24 -6.61 10.62 7.65
CA VAL A 24 -6.33 10.49 6.22
C VAL A 24 -5.87 9.08 5.88
N ALA A 25 -5.12 8.44 6.77
CA ALA A 25 -4.74 7.04 6.61
C ALA A 25 -5.94 6.10 6.62
N GLN A 26 -6.89 6.30 7.52
CA GLN A 26 -8.09 5.46 7.58
C GLN A 26 -8.99 5.67 6.36
N ASP A 27 -9.14 6.90 5.90
CA ASP A 27 -9.91 7.21 4.69
C ASP A 27 -9.29 6.58 3.44
N ALA A 28 -7.97 6.70 3.28
CA ALA A 28 -7.23 6.07 2.20
C ALA A 28 -7.34 4.53 2.25
N ILE A 29 -7.29 3.93 3.44
CA ILE A 29 -7.55 2.50 3.61
C ILE A 29 -8.96 2.15 3.13
N ASN A 30 -9.99 2.87 3.58
CA ASN A 30 -11.37 2.56 3.23
C ASN A 30 -11.64 2.73 1.72
N ALA A 31 -11.01 3.71 1.08
CA ALA A 31 -11.19 3.98 -0.34
C ALA A 31 -10.40 3.04 -1.26
N LEU A 32 -9.20 2.61 -0.85
CA LEU A 32 -8.27 1.87 -1.71
C LEU A 32 -8.15 0.38 -1.35
N ASN A 33 -8.53 -0.03 -0.14
CA ASN A 33 -8.51 -1.42 0.27
C ASN A 33 -9.57 -2.23 -0.48
N GLY A 34 -9.13 -3.23 -1.24
CA GLY A 34 -9.98 -4.07 -2.07
C GLY A 34 -10.23 -3.54 -3.47
N ALA A 35 -9.65 -2.37 -3.83
CA ALA A 35 -9.70 -1.85 -5.19
C ALA A 35 -8.93 -2.77 -6.15
N ASP A 36 -9.45 -2.92 -7.37
CA ASP A 36 -8.76 -3.65 -8.43
C ASP A 36 -7.72 -2.74 -9.08
N PHE A 37 -6.48 -3.20 -9.12
CA PHE A 37 -5.42 -2.53 -9.85
C PHE A 37 -4.76 -3.54 -10.78
N ASN A 38 -5.00 -3.37 -12.07
CA ASN A 38 -4.42 -4.20 -13.12
C ASN A 38 -4.75 -5.70 -12.95
N GLY A 39 -5.98 -6.01 -12.49
CA GLY A 39 -6.44 -7.37 -12.20
C GLY A 39 -5.96 -7.95 -10.86
N LEU A 40 -5.29 -7.13 -10.03
CA LEU A 40 -4.84 -7.51 -8.70
C LEU A 40 -5.61 -6.71 -7.66
N LYS A 41 -6.22 -7.41 -6.68
CA LYS A 41 -6.84 -6.72 -5.55
C LYS A 41 -5.77 -6.11 -4.64
N MET A 42 -5.83 -4.80 -4.48
CA MET A 42 -4.95 -4.08 -3.56
C MET A 42 -5.41 -4.29 -2.13
N LYS A 43 -4.46 -4.52 -1.22
CA LYS A 43 -4.69 -4.55 0.22
C LYS A 43 -4.03 -3.34 0.84
N VAL A 44 -4.82 -2.47 1.46
CA VAL A 44 -4.31 -1.27 2.14
C VAL A 44 -4.61 -1.41 3.62
N THR A 45 -3.58 -1.35 4.45
CA THR A 45 -3.68 -1.52 5.90
C THR A 45 -2.75 -0.53 6.60
N LEU A 46 -3.04 -0.25 7.87
CA LEU A 46 -2.10 0.49 8.72
C LEU A 46 -0.79 -0.28 8.78
N ALA A 47 0.33 0.43 8.58
CA ALA A 47 1.65 -0.17 8.68
C ALA A 47 1.87 -0.62 10.13
N GLN A 48 1.93 -1.94 10.35
CA GLN A 48 2.39 -2.46 11.62
C GLN A 48 3.93 -2.37 11.61
N PRO A 49 4.56 -1.79 12.65
CA PRO A 49 6.01 -1.90 12.79
C PRO A 49 6.33 -3.38 12.97
N ASN A 50 7.03 -3.96 12.00
CA ASN A 50 7.55 -5.32 12.11
C ASN A 50 8.70 -5.28 13.13
N GLY A 51 8.38 -5.44 14.42
CA GLY A 51 9.35 -5.33 15.49
C GLY A 51 8.76 -5.42 16.89
N GLN A 52 8.16 -6.57 17.22
CA GLN A 52 8.51 -7.34 18.42
C GLN A 52 8.72 -8.79 18.01
#